data_AF-A0A7G9SUJ7-F1
#
_entry.id   AF-A0A7G9SUJ7-F1
#
_cell.length_a   1.000
_cell.length_b   1.000
_cell.length_c   1.000
_cell.angle_alpha   90.00
_cell.angle_beta   90.00
_cell.angle_gamma   90.00
#
_symmetry.space_group_name_H-M   'P 1'
#
loop_
_entity.id
_entity.type
_entity.pdbx_description
1 polymer ?
#
loop_
_entity_poly.entity_id
_entity_poly.type
_entity_poly.pdbx_seq_one_letter_code
_entity_poly.pdbx_strand_id
1 'polypeptide(L)'
;MLPQQPQQPLGRGLLPRSRLLRLFRCHGPQSPSLGDARSGAPTRPQASGFKRNRWIDEGLASYFSASQRVDGQLQPGKIDPTAYPAWWLADAADKRDTPIPLEVLLSTSGGPDANTHFNQYYLSAWSLTHFLLRRDNGRHAGSYRAFLESGADRNAFLLHIGTIETIESQWIPYFWLQATSAAESR
;
A
#
# COMPACT_ATOMS: atom_id res chain seq x y z
N MET A 1 54.57 26.84 24.58
CA MET A 1 53.59 26.42 23.56
C MET A 1 52.49 25.65 24.28
N LEU A 2 51.44 26.36 24.71
CA LEU A 2 50.30 25.83 25.47
C LEU A 2 49.16 25.56 24.47
N PRO A 3 48.49 24.40 24.48
CA PRO A 3 47.32 24.21 23.64
C PRO A 3 46.11 24.94 24.24
N GLN A 4 45.56 25.86 23.45
CA GLN A 4 44.29 26.54 23.66
C GLN A 4 43.12 25.54 23.49
N GLN A 5 42.23 25.46 24.48
CA GLN A 5 40.91 24.85 24.30
C GLN A 5 39.98 25.83 23.57
N PRO A 6 39.22 25.40 22.54
CA PRO A 6 38.08 26.17 22.07
C PRO A 6 36.81 25.87 22.87
N GLN A 7 36.10 26.95 23.16
CA GLN A 7 34.95 27.05 24.06
C GLN A 7 33.65 26.50 23.45
N GLN A 8 32.78 25.97 24.30
CA GLN A 8 31.36 25.78 23.97
C GLN A 8 30.59 27.11 24.07
N PRO A 9 29.60 27.37 23.20
CA PRO A 9 28.50 28.27 23.52
C PRO A 9 27.24 27.49 23.92
N LEU A 10 26.80 27.72 25.16
CA LEU A 10 25.45 27.50 25.68
C LEU A 10 24.52 28.62 25.18
N GLY A 11 23.30 28.30 24.72
CA GLY A 11 22.22 29.29 24.74
C GLY A 11 21.05 29.15 23.76
N ARG A 12 20.07 28.33 24.17
CA ARG A 12 18.61 28.56 24.08
C ARG A 12 17.96 29.00 22.75
N GLY A 13 17.14 28.09 22.22
CA GLY A 13 15.94 28.40 21.45
C GLY A 13 14.92 27.27 21.59
N LEU A 14 14.16 27.25 22.70
CA LEU A 14 12.98 26.41 22.85
C LEU A 14 11.92 26.87 21.83
N LEU A 15 11.52 25.99 20.92
CA LEU A 15 10.26 26.09 20.20
C LEU A 15 9.36 24.91 20.56
N PRO A 16 8.04 25.13 20.71
CA PRO A 16 7.15 24.21 21.39
C PRO A 16 6.83 22.98 20.53
N ARG A 17 7.01 21.80 21.11
CA ARG A 17 6.42 20.54 20.64
C ARG A 17 4.91 20.62 20.78
N SER A 18 4.20 20.90 19.70
CA SER A 18 2.74 20.78 19.64
C SER A 18 2.30 20.51 18.22
N ARG A 19 1.45 19.49 18.08
CA ARG A 19 0.77 18.99 16.86
C ARG A 19 1.49 17.86 16.11
N LEU A 20 1.46 16.68 16.70
CA LEU A 20 1.26 15.43 15.97
C LEU A 20 0.92 14.34 16.99
N LEU A 21 -0.37 14.25 17.34
CA LEU A 21 -1.06 13.11 17.97
C LEU A 21 -2.44 13.58 18.43
N ARG A 22 -3.37 13.71 17.48
CA ARG A 22 -4.80 13.64 17.74
C ARG A 22 -5.45 12.92 16.57
N LEU A 23 -5.41 11.61 16.63
CA LEU A 23 -6.37 10.68 16.05
C LEU A 23 -6.20 9.41 16.91
N PHE A 24 -7.31 8.79 17.27
CA PHE A 24 -7.46 7.74 18.30
C PHE A 24 -7.70 8.25 19.73
N ARG A 25 -8.84 8.92 19.92
CA ARG A 25 -9.61 8.82 21.17
C ARG A 25 -10.81 7.91 20.86
N CYS A 26 -10.75 6.66 21.27
CA CYS A 26 -11.88 5.75 21.17
C CYS A 26 -12.91 6.15 22.25
N HIS A 27 -14.05 6.69 21.83
CA HIS A 27 -15.26 6.68 22.67
C HIS A 27 -15.96 5.35 22.40
N GLY A 28 -16.09 4.51 23.44
CA GLY A 28 -16.85 3.27 23.35
C GLY A 28 -18.34 3.59 23.18
N PRO A 29 -19.06 2.92 22.27
CA PRO A 29 -20.51 3.08 22.19
C PRO A 29 -21.18 2.32 23.33
N GLN A 30 -22.13 3.00 23.98
CA GLN A 30 -23.07 2.44 24.95
C GLN A 30 -23.93 1.35 24.27
N SER A 31 -24.14 0.25 24.97
CA SER A 31 -24.96 -0.89 24.54
C SER A 31 -26.43 -0.50 24.36
N PRO A 32 -27.09 -0.83 23.24
CA PRO A 32 -28.54 -0.86 23.19
C PRO A 32 -29.07 -2.23 23.64
N SER A 33 -30.21 -2.19 24.34
CA SER A 33 -30.97 -3.29 24.89
C SER A 33 -31.49 -4.27 23.83
N LEU A 34 -31.60 -5.54 24.24
CA LEU A 34 -32.24 -6.66 23.53
C LEU A 34 -33.62 -6.28 22.95
N GLY A 35 -33.82 -6.54 21.66
CA GLY A 35 -35.13 -6.48 21.01
C GLY A 35 -35.06 -6.91 19.54
N ASP A 36 -35.65 -8.07 19.27
CA ASP A 36 -36.08 -8.64 17.99
C ASP A 36 -35.06 -9.05 16.90
N ALA A 37 -35.00 -10.37 16.74
CA ALA A 37 -34.39 -11.07 15.62
C ALA A 37 -35.22 -10.90 14.34
N ARG A 38 -34.62 -10.33 13.29
CA ARG A 38 -34.94 -10.64 11.89
C ARG A 38 -33.67 -10.81 11.08
N SER A 39 -33.72 -11.86 10.27
CA SER A 39 -32.69 -12.33 9.36
C SER A 39 -32.20 -11.22 8.43
N GLY A 40 -30.89 -11.01 8.44
CA GLY A 40 -30.17 -10.06 7.61
C GLY A 40 -28.75 -9.95 8.16
N ALA A 41 -27.80 -10.65 7.54
CA ALA A 41 -26.40 -10.54 7.95
C ALA A 41 -25.98 -9.06 7.87
N PRO A 42 -25.47 -8.45 8.96
CA PRO A 42 -25.08 -7.06 8.92
C PRO A 42 -23.83 -6.94 8.03
N THR A 43 -23.98 -6.28 6.88
CA THR A 43 -22.85 -5.72 6.14
C THR A 43 -22.10 -4.81 7.09
N ARG A 44 -20.84 -5.15 7.39
CA ARG A 44 -20.00 -4.30 8.23
C ARG A 44 -19.96 -2.89 7.62
N PRO A 45 -20.32 -1.84 8.37
CA PRO A 45 -20.16 -0.48 7.89
C PRO A 45 -18.67 -0.25 7.64
N GLN A 46 -18.32 0.07 6.40
CA GLN A 46 -17.01 0.64 6.10
C GLN A 46 -16.95 1.99 6.83
N ALA A 47 -15.96 2.16 7.72
CA ALA A 47 -15.84 3.32 8.61
C ALA A 47 -15.75 4.67 7.88
N SER A 48 -15.66 4.68 6.55
CA SER A 48 -15.60 5.86 5.69
C SER A 48 -16.79 6.05 4.75
N GLY A 49 -17.72 5.08 4.63
CA GLY A 49 -18.86 5.15 3.71
C GLY A 49 -18.52 5.02 2.20
N PHE A 50 -17.26 4.90 1.83
CA PHE A 50 -16.83 4.69 0.43
C PHE A 50 -16.64 3.20 0.16
N LYS A 51 -17.26 2.65 -0.91
CA LYS A 51 -16.91 1.34 -1.47
C LYS A 51 -15.51 1.42 -2.06
N ARG A 52 -14.49 1.28 -1.22
CA ARG A 52 -13.10 1.24 -1.68
C ARG A 52 -12.85 -0.07 -2.41
N ASN A 53 -12.13 0.01 -3.52
CA ASN A 53 -11.75 -1.18 -4.26
C ASN A 53 -10.78 -2.05 -3.41
N ARG A 54 -11.14 -3.33 -3.20
CA ARG A 54 -10.44 -4.25 -2.29
C ARG A 54 -8.94 -4.33 -2.53
N TRP A 55 -8.49 -4.27 -3.80
CA TRP A 55 -7.07 -4.38 -4.13
C TRP A 55 -6.23 -3.27 -3.45
N ILE A 56 -6.83 -2.12 -3.14
CA ILE A 56 -6.12 -0.99 -2.52
C ILE A 56 -5.73 -1.33 -1.08
N ASP A 57 -6.67 -1.87 -0.31
CA ASP A 57 -6.43 -2.21 1.08
C ASP A 57 -5.40 -3.35 1.17
N GLU A 58 -5.55 -4.36 0.33
CA GLU A 58 -4.64 -5.50 0.25
C GLU A 58 -3.25 -5.09 -0.27
N GLY A 59 -3.22 -4.18 -1.25
CA GLY A 59 -2.00 -3.65 -1.84
C GLY A 59 -1.20 -2.77 -0.89
N LEU A 60 -1.85 -1.87 -0.15
CA LEU A 60 -1.21 -1.05 0.88
C LEU A 60 -0.73 -1.88 2.06
N ALA A 61 -1.57 -2.82 2.55
CA ALA A 61 -1.17 -3.74 3.61
C ALA A 61 0.06 -4.55 3.20
N SER A 62 0.03 -5.13 2.00
CA SER A 62 1.12 -5.91 1.43
C SER A 62 2.38 -5.07 1.18
N TYR A 63 2.22 -3.81 0.74
CA TYR A 63 3.35 -2.91 0.49
C TYR A 63 4.16 -2.68 1.78
N PHE A 64 3.49 -2.43 2.90
CA PHE A 64 4.16 -2.25 4.19
C PHE A 64 4.64 -3.57 4.78
N SER A 65 3.91 -4.68 4.63
CA SER A 65 4.34 -5.98 5.17
C SER A 65 5.58 -6.51 4.45
N ALA A 66 5.68 -6.30 3.13
CA ALA A 66 6.81 -6.69 2.31
C ALA A 66 7.94 -5.65 2.26
N SER A 67 7.91 -4.65 3.14
CA SER A 67 8.99 -3.68 3.27
C SER A 67 10.03 -4.14 4.31
N GLN A 68 11.31 -4.02 3.96
CA GLN A 68 12.41 -4.37 4.85
C GLN A 68 12.36 -3.58 6.16
N ARG A 69 12.84 -4.20 7.24
CA ARG A 69 13.15 -3.53 8.50
C ARG A 69 14.66 -3.52 8.71
N VAL A 70 15.21 -2.33 8.89
CA VAL A 70 16.64 -2.12 9.20
C VAL A 70 16.70 -1.39 10.52
N ASP A 71 17.39 -1.97 11.51
CA ASP A 71 17.52 -1.42 12.87
C ASP A 71 16.17 -1.08 13.53
N GLY A 72 15.18 -1.95 13.34
CA GLY A 72 13.82 -1.77 13.87
C GLY A 72 12.97 -0.71 13.13
N GLN A 73 13.54 -0.03 12.14
CA GLN A 73 12.83 0.95 11.32
C GLN A 73 12.35 0.33 10.01
N LEU A 74 11.07 0.53 9.69
CA LEU A 74 10.52 0.14 8.39
C LEU A 74 11.15 1.00 7.29
N GLN A 75 11.50 0.38 6.17
CA GLN A 75 12.01 1.04 4.97
C GLN A 75 10.98 0.87 3.84
N PRO A 76 9.92 1.71 3.77
CA PRO A 76 8.84 1.54 2.80
C PRO A 76 9.35 1.43 1.36
N GLY A 77 8.92 0.38 0.67
CA GLY A 77 9.26 0.13 -0.72
C GLY A 77 10.64 -0.50 -0.97
N LYS A 78 11.49 -0.68 0.05
CA LYS A 78 12.60 -1.63 -0.05
C LYS A 78 12.05 -3.04 0.15
N ILE A 79 12.08 -3.86 -0.88
CA ILE A 79 11.41 -5.17 -0.89
C ILE A 79 12.17 -6.14 0.02
N ASP A 80 11.45 -6.76 0.96
CA ASP A 80 11.91 -7.96 1.66
C ASP A 80 11.43 -9.19 0.86
N PRO A 81 12.35 -9.92 0.17
CA PRO A 81 11.97 -11.05 -0.66
C PRO A 81 11.48 -12.26 0.15
N THR A 82 11.61 -12.26 1.48
CA THR A 82 11.12 -13.34 2.33
C THR A 82 9.72 -13.07 2.89
N ALA A 83 9.23 -11.85 2.72
CA ALA A 83 7.95 -11.42 3.25
C ALA A 83 6.81 -11.63 2.25
N TYR A 84 5.60 -11.84 2.77
CA TYR A 84 4.40 -11.95 1.97
C TYR A 84 3.98 -10.59 1.35
N PRO A 85 3.54 -10.54 0.08
CA PRO A 85 3.52 -11.61 -0.92
C PRO A 85 4.80 -11.69 -1.78
N ALA A 86 5.82 -10.85 -1.52
CA ALA A 86 7.04 -10.74 -2.31
C ALA A 86 7.83 -12.06 -2.44
N TRP A 87 7.70 -12.98 -1.48
CA TRP A 87 8.29 -14.32 -1.55
C TRP A 87 7.88 -15.18 -2.76
N TRP A 88 6.80 -14.81 -3.47
CA TRP A 88 6.31 -15.50 -4.66
C TRP A 88 6.82 -14.85 -5.95
N LEU A 89 7.60 -13.78 -5.89
CA LEU A 89 8.10 -13.07 -7.07
C LEU A 89 8.93 -13.96 -7.99
N ALA A 90 9.83 -14.74 -7.39
CA ALA A 90 10.68 -15.64 -8.16
C ALA A 90 9.91 -16.85 -8.71
N ASP A 91 8.91 -17.36 -7.98
CA ASP A 91 7.98 -18.36 -8.53
C ASP A 91 7.18 -17.82 -9.73
N ALA A 92 6.75 -16.55 -9.65
CA ALA A 92 6.05 -15.90 -10.74
C ALA A 92 6.95 -15.72 -11.98
N ALA A 93 8.26 -15.46 -11.78
CA ALA A 93 9.25 -15.47 -12.85
C ALA A 93 9.36 -16.85 -13.52
N ASP A 94 9.51 -17.90 -12.74
CA ASP A 94 9.69 -19.27 -13.25
C ASP A 94 8.45 -19.76 -14.01
N LYS A 95 7.26 -19.48 -13.48
CA LYS A 95 5.97 -19.91 -14.06
C LYS A 95 5.46 -18.98 -15.15
N ARG A 96 6.09 -17.81 -15.32
CA ARG A 96 5.61 -16.72 -16.17
C ARG A 96 4.20 -16.22 -15.80
N ASP A 97 3.90 -16.20 -14.51
CA ASP A 97 2.64 -15.69 -13.99
C ASP A 97 2.60 -14.16 -14.13
N THR A 98 1.67 -13.67 -14.95
CA THR A 98 1.50 -12.23 -15.20
C THR A 98 0.53 -11.63 -14.17
N PRO A 99 0.67 -10.35 -13.78
CA PRO A 99 -0.33 -9.70 -12.95
C PRO A 99 -1.73 -9.75 -13.55
N ILE A 100 -2.74 -9.74 -12.70
CA ILE A 100 -4.14 -9.60 -13.10
C ILE A 100 -4.29 -8.27 -13.86
N PRO A 101 -4.99 -8.25 -15.00
CA PRO A 101 -5.24 -7.02 -15.74
C PRO A 101 -5.87 -5.93 -14.85
N LEU A 102 -5.41 -4.70 -15.01
CA LEU A 102 -5.82 -3.54 -14.25
C LEU A 102 -7.31 -3.24 -14.45
N GLU A 103 -7.89 -3.48 -15.63
CA GLU A 103 -9.34 -3.40 -15.84
C GLU A 103 -10.11 -4.34 -14.90
N VAL A 104 -9.58 -5.55 -14.67
CA VAL A 104 -10.18 -6.54 -13.75
C VAL A 104 -9.99 -6.10 -12.30
N LEU A 105 -8.81 -5.60 -11.92
CA LEU A 105 -8.59 -5.06 -10.57
C LEU A 105 -9.50 -3.86 -10.28
N LEU A 106 -9.70 -2.97 -11.24
CA LEU A 106 -10.54 -1.78 -11.10
C LEU A 106 -12.04 -2.05 -11.16
N SER A 107 -12.45 -3.28 -11.51
CA SER A 107 -13.86 -3.68 -11.52
C SER A 107 -14.51 -3.59 -10.13
N THR A 108 -15.83 -3.41 -10.10
CA THR A 108 -16.62 -3.19 -8.86
C THR A 108 -16.67 -4.39 -7.91
N SER A 109 -16.25 -5.58 -8.35
CA SER A 109 -16.06 -6.76 -7.47
C SER A 109 -14.72 -6.75 -6.75
N GLY A 110 -13.81 -5.85 -7.12
CA GLY A 110 -12.49 -5.71 -6.51
C GLY A 110 -11.48 -6.78 -6.92
N GLY A 111 -11.64 -7.32 -8.14
CA GLY A 111 -10.80 -8.39 -8.71
C GLY A 111 -11.57 -9.70 -8.95
N PRO A 112 -10.89 -10.74 -9.48
CA PRO A 112 -11.43 -12.10 -9.56
C PRO A 112 -11.61 -12.70 -8.17
N ASP A 113 -12.29 -13.83 -8.05
CA ASP A 113 -12.39 -14.56 -6.78
C ASP A 113 -10.97 -14.85 -6.24
N ALA A 114 -10.63 -14.20 -5.14
CA ALA A 114 -9.32 -14.32 -4.49
C ALA A 114 -9.03 -15.77 -4.07
N ASN A 115 -10.05 -16.63 -3.93
CA ASN A 115 -9.85 -18.04 -3.58
C ASN A 115 -9.32 -18.88 -4.75
N THR A 116 -9.51 -18.46 -5.99
CA THR A 116 -9.10 -19.23 -7.18
C THR A 116 -7.69 -18.84 -7.67
N HIS A 117 -7.27 -17.59 -7.44
CA HIS A 117 -5.96 -17.07 -7.87
C HIS A 117 -5.29 -16.25 -6.74
N PHE A 118 -5.30 -16.78 -5.52
CA PHE A 118 -4.88 -16.07 -4.30
C PHE A 118 -3.51 -15.40 -4.43
N ASN A 119 -2.49 -16.16 -4.85
CA ASN A 119 -1.13 -15.65 -4.95
C ASN A 119 -1.01 -14.53 -5.98
N GLN A 120 -1.65 -14.72 -7.14
CA GLN A 120 -1.65 -13.77 -8.23
C GLN A 120 -2.38 -12.48 -7.84
N TYR A 121 -3.49 -12.57 -7.09
CA TYR A 121 -4.23 -11.41 -6.60
C TYR A 121 -3.37 -10.51 -5.70
N TYR A 122 -2.75 -11.11 -4.69
CA TYR A 122 -1.91 -10.35 -3.75
C TYR A 122 -0.64 -9.82 -4.41
N LEU A 123 0.01 -10.59 -5.29
CA LEU A 123 1.14 -10.08 -6.09
C LEU A 123 0.73 -8.92 -6.99
N SER A 124 -0.46 -8.96 -7.59
CA SER A 124 -0.96 -7.88 -8.45
C SER A 124 -1.26 -6.62 -7.64
N ALA A 125 -2.02 -6.75 -6.55
CA ALA A 125 -2.34 -5.63 -5.65
C ALA A 125 -1.08 -4.99 -5.04
N TRP A 126 -0.16 -5.82 -4.55
CA TRP A 126 1.11 -5.37 -4.01
C TRP A 126 1.97 -4.66 -5.07
N SER A 127 2.18 -5.28 -6.23
CA SER A 127 3.10 -4.74 -7.24
C SER A 127 2.57 -3.47 -7.88
N LEU A 128 1.25 -3.34 -8.07
CA LEU A 128 0.64 -2.10 -8.53
C LEU A 128 0.84 -0.98 -7.50
N THR A 129 0.58 -1.27 -6.22
CA THR A 129 0.80 -0.30 -5.14
C THR A 129 2.28 0.11 -5.05
N HIS A 130 3.18 -0.87 -5.14
CA HIS A 130 4.62 -0.63 -5.13
C HIS A 130 5.06 0.21 -6.33
N PHE A 131 4.57 -0.09 -7.54
CA PHE A 131 4.78 0.73 -8.73
C PHE A 131 4.33 2.17 -8.53
N LEU A 132 3.09 2.39 -8.07
CA LEU A 132 2.51 3.73 -7.89
C LEU A 132 3.25 4.56 -6.82
N LEU A 133 3.76 3.92 -5.78
CA LEU A 133 4.47 4.61 -4.70
C LEU A 133 5.97 4.78 -4.93
N ARG A 134 6.61 3.85 -5.67
CA ARG A 134 8.08 3.74 -5.70
C ARG A 134 8.70 3.98 -7.07
N ARG A 135 8.03 3.61 -8.17
CA ARG A 135 8.62 3.71 -9.52
C ARG A 135 9.08 5.15 -9.81
N ASP A 136 10.23 5.27 -10.46
CA ASP A 136 10.82 6.55 -10.87
C ASP A 136 10.87 7.56 -9.70
N ASN A 137 11.37 7.12 -8.55
CA ASN A 137 11.42 7.90 -7.30
C ASN A 137 10.05 8.41 -6.81
N GLY A 138 9.00 7.61 -7.01
CA GLY A 138 7.65 7.92 -6.58
C GLY A 138 6.93 8.91 -7.48
N ARG A 139 7.22 8.90 -8.79
CA ARG A 139 6.58 9.78 -9.79
C ARG A 139 5.05 9.81 -9.68
N HIS A 140 4.44 8.67 -9.35
CA HIS A 140 2.98 8.52 -9.23
C HIS A 140 2.45 8.73 -7.81
N ALA A 141 3.29 8.94 -6.79
CA ALA A 141 2.87 8.92 -5.39
C ALA A 141 1.88 10.06 -5.05
N GLY A 142 2.10 11.26 -5.59
CA GLY A 142 1.18 12.39 -5.42
C GLY A 142 -0.19 12.12 -6.08
N SER A 143 -0.18 11.62 -7.31
CA SER A 143 -1.37 11.18 -8.03
C SER A 143 -2.12 10.06 -7.32
N TYR A 144 -1.40 9.09 -6.76
CA TYR A 144 -1.97 8.00 -5.99
C TYR A 144 -2.66 8.49 -4.72
N ARG A 145 -2.07 9.47 -4.03
CA ARG A 145 -2.74 10.13 -2.91
C ARG A 145 -4.02 10.84 -3.34
N ALA A 146 -3.98 11.63 -4.42
CA ALA A 146 -5.17 12.31 -4.93
C ALA A 146 -6.28 11.33 -5.33
N PHE A 147 -5.92 10.21 -5.95
CA PHE A 147 -6.83 9.10 -6.25
C PHE A 147 -7.51 8.54 -4.98
N LEU A 148 -6.76 8.31 -3.91
CA LEU A 148 -7.30 7.80 -2.64
C LEU A 148 -8.22 8.82 -1.96
N GLU A 149 -7.92 10.11 -2.08
CA GLU A 149 -8.73 11.21 -1.54
C GLU A 149 -10.03 11.42 -2.35
N SER A 150 -10.03 11.05 -3.63
CA SER A 150 -11.18 11.15 -4.55
C SER A 150 -12.08 9.90 -4.59
N GLY A 151 -12.10 9.10 -3.53
CA GLY A 151 -13.00 7.94 -3.39
C GLY A 151 -12.47 6.63 -3.97
N ALA A 152 -11.34 6.67 -4.68
CA ALA A 152 -10.56 5.50 -5.10
C ALA A 152 -11.32 4.49 -6.00
N ASP A 153 -12.19 4.98 -6.87
CA ASP A 153 -12.90 4.19 -7.88
C ASP A 153 -12.23 4.27 -9.28
N ARG A 154 -12.77 3.55 -10.27
CA ARG A 154 -12.23 3.54 -11.64
C ARG A 154 -12.14 4.95 -12.25
N ASN A 155 -13.12 5.82 -11.99
CA ASN A 155 -13.14 7.17 -12.54
C ASN A 155 -12.06 8.03 -11.90
N ALA A 156 -11.90 7.94 -10.57
CA ALA A 156 -10.81 8.58 -9.85
C ALA A 156 -9.44 8.09 -10.33
N PHE A 157 -9.31 6.80 -10.66
CA PHE A 157 -8.07 6.24 -11.20
C PHE A 157 -7.70 6.89 -12.53
N LEU A 158 -8.65 6.94 -13.47
CA LEU A 158 -8.44 7.55 -14.79
C LEU A 158 -8.13 9.05 -14.68
N LEU A 159 -8.78 9.74 -13.75
CA LEU A 159 -8.60 11.17 -13.54
C LEU A 159 -7.22 11.51 -12.95
N HIS A 160 -6.76 10.76 -11.96
CA HIS A 160 -5.57 11.12 -11.18
C HIS A 160 -4.30 10.37 -11.60
N ILE A 161 -4.43 9.11 -11.99
CA ILE A 161 -3.29 8.22 -12.30
C ILE A 161 -3.01 8.21 -13.80
N GLY A 162 -4.04 7.96 -14.60
CA GLY A 162 -3.94 7.87 -16.06
C GLY A 162 -4.77 6.73 -16.64
N THR A 163 -4.70 6.56 -17.97
CA THR A 163 -5.45 5.50 -18.66
C THR A 163 -4.93 4.13 -18.27
N ILE A 164 -5.82 3.13 -18.31
CA ILE A 164 -5.50 1.76 -17.93
C ILE A 164 -4.37 1.21 -18.79
N GLU A 165 -4.43 1.43 -20.10
CA GLU A 165 -3.44 0.96 -21.08
C GLU A 165 -2.07 1.61 -20.82
N THR A 166 -2.07 2.90 -20.51
CA THR A 166 -0.83 3.64 -20.22
C THR A 166 -0.18 3.13 -18.94
N ILE A 167 -0.98 2.85 -17.91
CA ILE A 167 -0.44 2.37 -16.64
C ILE A 167 -0.01 0.91 -16.72
N GLU A 168 -0.79 0.03 -17.34
CA GLU A 168 -0.42 -1.38 -17.54
C GLU A 168 0.87 -1.54 -18.34
N SER A 169 1.03 -0.78 -19.43
CA SER A 169 2.25 -0.84 -20.27
C SER A 169 3.52 -0.44 -19.51
N GLN A 170 3.39 0.30 -18.40
CA GLN A 170 4.52 0.69 -17.53
C GLN A 170 4.67 -0.24 -16.33
N TRP A 171 3.56 -0.67 -15.75
CA TRP A 171 3.52 -1.50 -14.55
C TRP A 171 3.93 -2.94 -14.84
N ILE A 172 3.49 -3.55 -15.94
CA ILE A 172 3.83 -4.95 -16.25
C ILE A 172 5.34 -5.15 -16.43
N PRO A 173 6.07 -4.31 -17.20
CA PRO A 173 7.54 -4.40 -17.24
C PRO A 173 8.20 -4.17 -15.88
N TYR A 174 7.64 -3.26 -15.06
CA TYR A 174 8.13 -3.03 -13.72
C TYR A 174 7.97 -4.25 -12.81
N PHE A 175 6.83 -4.94 -12.88
CA PHE A 175 6.60 -6.20 -12.18
C PHE A 175 7.64 -7.24 -12.58
N TRP A 176 7.88 -7.43 -13.89
CA TRP A 176 8.87 -8.39 -14.37
C TRP A 176 10.28 -8.06 -13.90
N LEU A 177 10.65 -6.79 -13.84
CA LEU A 177 11.94 -6.38 -13.26
C LEU A 177 12.09 -6.86 -11.81
N GLN A 178 11.03 -6.77 -10.99
CA GLN A 178 11.07 -7.26 -9.61
C GLN A 178 11.10 -8.79 -9.55
N ALA A 179 10.30 -9.46 -10.39
CA ALA A 179 10.22 -10.92 -10.43
C ALA A 179 11.55 -11.56 -10.83
N THR A 180 12.19 -11.07 -11.90
CA THR A 180 13.48 -11.57 -12.37
C THR A 180 14.59 -11.30 -11.33
N SER A 181 14.63 -10.11 -10.74
CA SER A 181 15.61 -9.79 -9.70
C SER A 181 15.48 -10.71 -8.47
N ALA A 182 14.25 -11.06 -8.10
CA ALA A 182 14.01 -12.03 -7.02
C ALA A 182 14.48 -13.44 -7.39
N ALA A 183 14.29 -13.86 -8.65
CA ALA A 183 14.73 -15.18 -9.13
C ALA A 183 16.26 -15.30 -9.18
N GLU A 184 16.95 -14.23 -9.57
CA GLU A 184 18.42 -14.16 -9.60
C GLU A 184 19.07 -14.14 -8.22
N SER A 185 18.32 -13.72 -7.19
CA SER A 185 18.81 -13.59 -5.81
C SER A 185 18.53 -14.83 -4.94
N ARG A 186 18.00 -15.91 -5.53
CA ARG A 186 17.71 -17.18 -4.83
C ARG A 186 18.95 -18.03 -4.59
#